data_AF-A0A942CMA0-F1
#
_entry.id   AF-A0A942CMA0-F1
#
_cell.length_a   1.000
_cell.length_b   1.000
_cell.length_c   1.000
_cell.angle_alpha   90.00
_cell.angle_beta   90.00
_cell.angle_gamma   90.00
#
_symmetry.space_group_name_H-M   'P 1'
#
loop_
_entity.id
_entity.type
_entity.pdbx_description
1 polymer ?
#
loop_
_entity_poly.entity_id
_entity_poly.type
_entity_poly.pdbx_seq_one_letter_code
_entity_poly.pdbx_strand_id
1 'polypeptide(L)'
;MAAQLAVLAIIGALAGWGIWYSVRGLLLWWRFKDDRIVTCPETGEPARVHIDAALAITDDAGSAPAPLTACSRWAERGQCDQPCCQSAHTAGISPAEAVHAWAKGRDCALCHAPLAESRLSGHHIALLEPGGATKEWTDVPAERLPLALVTSLPVCWNCHVAETFRRMHPELVTDRDEATVHVHRGD
;
A
#
# COMPACT_ATOMS: atom_id res chain seq x y z
N MET A 1 -15.05 5.17 -53.58
CA MET A 1 -15.49 5.95 -52.40
C MET A 1 -16.15 5.09 -51.32
N ALA A 2 -17.26 4.39 -51.58
CA ALA A 2 -17.94 3.58 -50.56
C ALA A 2 -17.05 2.50 -49.90
N ALA A 3 -16.26 1.76 -50.68
CA ALA A 3 -15.36 0.74 -50.14
C ALA A 3 -14.24 1.33 -49.25
N GLN A 4 -13.72 2.51 -49.59
CA GLN A 4 -12.68 3.18 -48.79
C GLN A 4 -13.24 3.68 -47.45
N LEU A 5 -14.46 4.22 -47.45
CA LEU A 5 -15.14 4.63 -46.22
C LEU A 5 -15.43 3.43 -45.32
N ALA A 6 -15.82 2.29 -45.89
CA ALA A 6 -16.04 1.06 -45.14
C ALA A 6 -14.75 0.52 -44.49
N VAL A 7 -13.64 0.51 -45.23
CA VAL A 7 -12.33 0.07 -44.69
C VAL A 7 -11.88 0.98 -43.54
N LEU A 8 -11.99 2.30 -43.69
CA LEU A 8 -11.63 3.24 -42.62
C LEU A 8 -12.52 3.08 -41.38
N ALA A 9 -13.81 2.83 -41.56
CA ALA A 9 -14.72 2.56 -40.45
C ALA A 9 -14.35 1.27 -39.69
N ILE A 10 -13.99 0.19 -40.41
CA ILE A 10 -13.55 -1.07 -39.79
C ILE A 10 -12.24 -0.86 -39.01
N ILE A 11 -11.25 -0.19 -39.60
CA ILE A 11 -9.98 0.11 -38.91
C ILE A 11 -10.23 0.94 -37.66
N GLY A 12 -11.09 1.97 -37.75
CA GLY A 12 -11.48 2.78 -36.59
C GLY A 12 -12.15 1.97 -35.49
N ALA A 13 -13.06 1.06 -35.85
CA ALA A 13 -13.73 0.18 -34.89
C ALA A 13 -12.74 -0.79 -34.21
N LEU A 14 -11.83 -1.40 -34.98
CA LEU A 14 -10.80 -2.29 -34.44
C LEU A 14 -9.80 -1.54 -33.55
N ALA A 15 -9.39 -0.33 -33.93
CA ALA A 15 -8.53 0.51 -33.12
C ALA A 15 -9.22 0.94 -31.82
N GLY A 16 -10.49 1.37 -31.89
CA GLY A 16 -11.28 1.71 -30.71
C GLY A 16 -11.45 0.54 -29.76
N TRP A 17 -11.75 -0.65 -30.31
CA TRP A 17 -11.82 -1.89 -29.55
C TRP A 17 -10.48 -2.23 -28.87
N GLY A 18 -9.38 -2.19 -29.63
CA GLY A 18 -8.04 -2.46 -29.11
C GLY A 18 -7.63 -1.50 -27.99
N ILE A 19 -7.90 -0.20 -28.14
CA ILE A 19 -7.65 0.82 -27.12
C ILE A 19 -8.49 0.53 -25.87
N TRP A 20 -9.79 0.25 -26.04
CA TRP A 20 -10.69 -0.05 -24.92
C TRP A 20 -10.20 -1.23 -24.07
N TYR A 21 -9.85 -2.35 -24.71
CA TYR A 21 -9.33 -3.53 -24.01
C TYR A 21 -7.98 -3.26 -23.34
N SER A 22 -7.10 -2.50 -23.99
CA SER A 22 -5.78 -2.15 -23.44
C SER A 22 -5.91 -1.27 -22.19
N VAL A 23 -6.77 -0.24 -22.25
CA VAL A 23 -7.04 0.65 -21.11
C VAL A 23 -7.69 -0.14 -19.97
N ARG A 24 -8.68 -0.98 -20.26
CA ARG A 24 -9.31 -1.84 -19.24
C ARG A 24 -8.29 -2.77 -18.59
N GLY A 25 -7.45 -3.44 -19.38
CA GLY A 25 -6.41 -4.34 -18.88
C GLY A 25 -5.40 -3.61 -18.00
N LEU A 26 -4.97 -2.41 -18.39
CA LEU A 26 -4.07 -1.59 -17.58
C LEU A 26 -4.70 -1.17 -16.24
N LEU A 27 -5.98 -0.77 -16.24
CA LEU A 27 -6.69 -0.40 -15.02
C LEU A 27 -6.86 -1.58 -14.06
N LEU A 28 -7.18 -2.78 -14.58
CA LEU A 28 -7.29 -4.00 -13.79
C LEU A 28 -5.93 -4.44 -13.25
N TRP A 29 -4.88 -4.37 -14.07
CA TRP A 29 -3.51 -4.61 -13.64
C TRP A 29 -3.13 -3.71 -12.46
N TRP A 30 -3.34 -2.39 -12.60
CA TRP A 30 -3.05 -1.45 -11.51
C TRP A 30 -3.87 -1.69 -10.25
N ARG A 31 -5.08 -2.23 -10.37
CA ARG A 31 -5.93 -2.58 -9.22
C ARG A 31 -5.42 -3.81 -8.47
N PHE A 32 -4.90 -4.81 -9.17
CA PHE A 32 -4.58 -6.13 -8.58
C PHE A 32 -3.08 -6.44 -8.48
N LYS A 33 -2.19 -5.57 -8.98
CA LYS A 33 -0.73 -5.75 -8.92
C LYS A 33 -0.16 -5.74 -7.50
N ASP A 34 -0.87 -5.16 -6.54
CA ASP A 34 -0.40 -5.01 -5.16
C ASP A 34 -1.02 -6.07 -4.25
N ASP A 35 -0.26 -6.47 -3.23
CA ASP A 35 -0.72 -7.42 -2.21
C ASP A 35 -2.02 -6.93 -1.55
N ARG A 36 -2.86 -7.89 -1.15
CA ARG A 36 -4.10 -7.65 -0.41
C ARG A 36 -4.02 -8.28 0.97
N ILE A 37 -4.52 -7.57 1.97
CA ILE A 37 -4.70 -8.08 3.32
C ILE A 37 -6.15 -8.53 3.46
N VAL A 38 -6.34 -9.80 3.82
CA VAL A 38 -7.65 -10.41 4.08
C VAL A 38 -7.62 -11.18 5.40
N THR A 39 -8.79 -11.33 6.01
CA THR A 39 -8.94 -12.25 7.15
C THR A 39 -9.13 -13.66 6.60
N CYS A 40 -8.26 -14.60 6.99
CA CYS A 40 -8.41 -16.00 6.63
C CYS A 40 -9.68 -16.55 7.29
N PRO A 41 -10.66 -17.09 6.54
CA PRO A 41 -11.91 -17.58 7.12
C PRO A 41 -11.72 -18.83 7.98
N GLU A 42 -10.64 -19.58 7.76
CA GLU A 42 -10.37 -20.82 8.48
C GLU A 42 -9.65 -20.59 9.82
N THR A 43 -8.77 -19.59 9.89
CA THR A 43 -7.98 -19.30 11.11
C THR A 43 -8.46 -18.05 11.85
N GLY A 44 -9.19 -17.16 11.19
CA GLY A 44 -9.56 -15.84 11.71
C GLY A 44 -8.40 -14.83 11.74
N GLU A 45 -7.21 -15.21 11.29
CA GLU A 45 -6.02 -14.36 11.33
C GLU A 45 -5.82 -13.58 10.02
N PRO A 46 -5.17 -12.41 10.07
CA PRO A 46 -4.79 -11.70 8.85
C PRO A 46 -3.81 -12.51 8.01
N ALA A 47 -4.04 -12.50 6.70
CA ALA A 47 -3.22 -13.13 5.69
C ALA A 47 -2.98 -12.14 4.55
N ARG A 48 -1.73 -12.07 4.09
CA ARG A 48 -1.37 -11.47 2.82
C ARG A 48 -1.67 -12.47 1.70
N VAL A 49 -2.38 -12.00 0.68
CA VAL A 49 -2.66 -12.73 -0.54
C VAL A 49 -2.30 -11.89 -1.77
N HIS A 50 -1.89 -12.55 -2.84
CA HIS A 50 -1.64 -11.94 -4.14
C HIS A 50 -2.60 -12.52 -5.16
N ILE A 51 -3.30 -11.66 -5.90
CA ILE A 51 -4.28 -12.06 -6.92
C ILE A 51 -3.53 -12.25 -8.24
N ASP A 52 -3.90 -13.26 -9.02
CA ASP A 52 -3.42 -13.38 -10.40
C ASP A 52 -4.00 -12.24 -11.26
N ALA A 53 -3.28 -11.12 -11.34
CA ALA A 53 -3.72 -9.96 -12.09
C ALA A 53 -3.80 -10.24 -13.60
N ALA A 54 -3.00 -11.18 -14.13
CA ALA A 54 -3.05 -11.54 -15.55
C ALA A 54 -4.35 -12.29 -15.86
N LEU A 55 -4.70 -13.27 -15.02
CA LEU A 55 -5.94 -14.02 -15.17
C LEU A 55 -7.18 -13.14 -14.89
N ALA A 56 -7.07 -12.16 -13.99
CA ALA A 56 -8.12 -11.16 -13.73
C ALA A 56 -8.42 -10.24 -14.94
N ILE A 57 -7.46 -10.00 -15.82
CA ILE A 57 -7.66 -9.19 -17.03
C ILE A 57 -8.46 -9.95 -18.08
N THR A 58 -8.21 -11.25 -18.19
CA THR A 58 -8.89 -12.15 -19.14
C THR A 58 -10.22 -12.69 -18.63
N ASP A 59 -10.56 -12.39 -17.38
CA ASP A 59 -11.78 -12.86 -16.73
C ASP A 59 -13.01 -12.17 -17.35
N ASP A 60 -13.96 -12.97 -17.79
CA ASP A 60 -15.23 -12.48 -18.32
C ASP A 60 -16.15 -12.07 -17.17
N ALA A 61 -17.03 -11.09 -17.39
CA ALA A 61 -17.99 -10.65 -16.38
C ALA A 61 -19.02 -11.76 -16.11
N GLY A 62 -18.69 -12.73 -15.26
CA GLY A 62 -19.52 -13.89 -14.93
C GLY A 62 -18.74 -15.16 -14.55
N SER A 63 -17.43 -15.20 -14.78
CA SER A 63 -16.57 -16.31 -14.32
C SER A 63 -16.18 -16.18 -12.84
N ALA A 64 -15.69 -17.28 -12.28
CA ALA A 64 -15.17 -17.31 -10.91
C ALA A 64 -14.01 -16.32 -10.77
N PRO A 65 -13.86 -15.64 -9.61
CA PRO A 65 -12.80 -14.66 -9.40
C PRO A 65 -11.43 -15.24 -9.69
N ALA A 66 -10.56 -14.45 -10.33
CA ALA A 66 -9.18 -14.86 -10.59
C ALA A 66 -8.50 -15.40 -9.32
N PRO A 67 -7.84 -16.57 -9.40
CA PRO A 67 -7.24 -17.25 -8.26
C PRO A 67 -6.10 -16.45 -7.66
N LEU A 68 -5.73 -16.84 -6.44
CA LEU A 68 -4.56 -16.32 -5.77
C LEU A 68 -3.31 -17.03 -6.29
N THR A 69 -2.22 -16.27 -6.50
CA THR A 69 -0.90 -16.81 -6.87
C THR A 69 0.02 -16.98 -5.67
N ALA A 70 -0.26 -16.28 -4.57
CA ALA A 70 0.49 -16.40 -3.33
C ALA A 70 -0.41 -16.17 -2.12
N CYS A 71 -0.13 -16.89 -1.04
CA CYS A 71 -0.70 -16.67 0.27
C CYS A 71 0.36 -16.92 1.35
N SER A 72 0.54 -15.96 2.25
CA SER A 72 1.44 -16.07 3.41
C SER A 72 1.18 -17.30 4.29
N ARG A 73 -0.03 -17.85 4.28
CA ARG A 73 -0.45 -18.99 5.11
C ARG A 73 -0.35 -20.35 4.44
N TRP A 74 -0.04 -20.43 3.14
CA TRP A 74 0.06 -21.73 2.46
C TRP A 74 1.20 -22.59 3.01
N ALA A 75 2.33 -21.98 3.41
CA ALA A 75 3.44 -22.70 4.02
C ALA A 75 3.04 -23.42 5.32
N GLU A 76 2.04 -22.90 6.04
CA GLU A 76 1.54 -23.47 7.30
C GLU A 76 0.49 -24.58 7.08
N ARG A 77 -0.16 -24.63 5.91
CA ARG A 77 -1.37 -25.47 5.68
C ARG A 77 -1.32 -26.44 4.50
N GLY A 78 -0.39 -26.29 3.56
CA GLY A 78 -0.37 -27.12 2.35
C GLY A 78 -1.49 -26.77 1.37
N GLN A 79 -2.37 -27.72 1.03
CA GLN A 79 -3.47 -27.50 0.08
C GLN A 79 -4.57 -26.62 0.70
N CYS A 80 -4.94 -25.55 0.00
CA CYS A 80 -5.94 -24.57 0.44
C CYS A 80 -6.88 -24.28 -0.73
N ASP A 81 -8.18 -24.35 -0.48
CA ASP A 81 -9.24 -24.14 -1.48
C ASP A 81 -9.55 -22.65 -1.74
N GLN A 82 -8.71 -21.75 -1.21
CA GLN A 82 -8.78 -20.30 -1.36
C GLN A 82 -10.17 -19.69 -1.07
N PRO A 83 -10.86 -20.06 0.03
CA PRO A 83 -12.19 -19.54 0.34
C PRO A 83 -12.23 -18.01 0.52
N CYS A 84 -11.09 -17.36 0.81
CA CYS A 84 -10.96 -15.91 0.92
C CYS A 84 -10.82 -15.17 -0.42
N CYS A 85 -10.74 -15.87 -1.56
CA CYS A 85 -10.47 -15.27 -2.88
C CYS A 85 -11.49 -14.17 -3.23
N GLN A 86 -12.78 -14.47 -3.11
CA GLN A 86 -13.84 -13.48 -3.39
C GLN A 86 -13.72 -12.23 -2.50
N SER A 87 -13.39 -12.41 -1.22
CA SER A 87 -13.17 -11.31 -0.28
C SER A 87 -11.95 -10.48 -0.66
N ALA A 88 -10.89 -11.08 -1.18
CA ALA A 88 -9.71 -10.36 -1.67
C ALA A 88 -10.02 -9.41 -2.83
N HIS A 89 -10.93 -9.81 -3.73
CA HIS A 89 -11.34 -9.00 -4.89
C HIS A 89 -12.27 -7.82 -4.53
N THR A 90 -13.11 -8.01 -3.51
CA THR A 90 -14.23 -7.10 -3.17
C THR A 90 -13.98 -6.24 -1.93
N ALA A 91 -13.35 -6.79 -0.90
CA ALA A 91 -13.19 -6.16 0.42
C ALA A 91 -11.73 -6.13 0.90
N GLY A 92 -10.82 -6.82 0.22
CA GLY A 92 -9.39 -6.81 0.53
C GLY A 92 -8.80 -5.41 0.33
N ILE A 93 -8.07 -4.93 1.32
CA ILE A 93 -7.39 -3.63 1.26
C ILE A 93 -5.91 -3.83 0.94
N SER A 94 -5.31 -2.87 0.26
CA SER A 94 -3.85 -2.87 0.09
C SER A 94 -3.16 -2.47 1.40
N PRO A 95 -1.91 -2.91 1.66
CA PRO A 95 -1.11 -2.45 2.80
C PRO A 95 -1.02 -0.92 2.91
N ALA A 96 -0.80 -0.24 1.78
CA ALA A 96 -0.74 1.22 1.72
C ALA A 96 -2.08 1.87 2.12
N GLU A 97 -3.19 1.35 1.59
CA GLU A 97 -4.54 1.81 1.96
C GLU A 97 -4.82 1.61 3.45
N ALA A 98 -4.43 0.47 4.03
CA ALA A 98 -4.56 0.20 5.46
C ALA A 98 -3.80 1.23 6.32
N VAL A 99 -2.55 1.53 5.95
CA VAL A 99 -1.70 2.53 6.65
C VAL A 99 -2.29 3.93 6.52
N HIS A 100 -2.72 4.33 5.33
CA HIS A 100 -3.33 5.64 5.11
C HIS A 100 -4.66 5.81 5.85
N ALA A 101 -5.50 4.77 5.85
CA ALA A 101 -6.75 4.77 6.60
C ALA A 101 -6.50 4.87 8.11
N TRP A 102 -5.51 4.13 8.63
CA TRP A 102 -5.11 4.17 10.03
C TRP A 102 -4.54 5.53 10.44
N ALA A 103 -3.70 6.15 9.60
CA ALA A 103 -3.05 7.43 9.90
C ALA A 103 -3.95 8.66 9.68
N LYS A 104 -5.11 8.49 9.02
CA LYS A 104 -6.02 9.60 8.71
C LYS A 104 -6.46 10.32 9.99
N GLY A 105 -6.21 11.63 10.03
CA GLY A 105 -6.56 12.48 11.17
C GLY A 105 -5.66 12.32 12.39
N ARG A 106 -4.53 11.63 12.27
CA ARG A 106 -3.51 11.51 13.32
C ARG A 106 -2.35 12.47 13.06
N ASP A 107 -1.67 12.83 14.14
CA ASP A 107 -0.45 13.62 14.12
C ASP A 107 0.79 12.75 14.29
N CYS A 108 1.93 13.25 13.80
CA CYS A 108 3.22 12.60 14.02
C CYS A 108 3.52 12.50 15.52
N ALA A 109 3.89 11.32 15.99
CA ALA A 109 4.22 11.10 17.40
C ALA A 109 5.47 11.88 17.88
N LEU A 110 6.32 12.32 16.95
CA LEU A 110 7.59 13.00 17.27
C LEU A 110 7.51 14.52 17.10
N CYS A 111 7.01 15.01 15.96
CA CYS A 111 6.92 16.45 15.72
C CYS A 111 5.52 17.05 15.92
N HIS A 112 4.52 16.22 16.20
CA HIS A 112 3.11 16.61 16.39
C HIS A 112 2.46 17.33 15.20
N ALA A 113 3.10 17.33 14.03
CA ALA A 113 2.52 17.87 12.81
C ALA A 113 1.46 16.89 12.23
N PRO A 114 0.37 17.41 11.63
CA PRO A 114 -0.63 16.57 10.97
C PRO A 114 -0.06 15.72 9.84
N LEU A 115 -0.35 14.42 9.84
CA LEU A 115 0.18 13.51 8.81
C LEU A 115 -0.51 13.68 7.45
N ALA A 116 -1.68 14.33 7.42
CA ALA A 116 -2.43 14.65 6.21
C ALA A 116 -1.64 15.52 5.22
N GLU A 117 -0.63 16.25 5.69
CA GLU A 117 0.19 17.18 4.91
C GLU A 117 1.44 16.54 4.30
N SER A 118 1.83 15.33 4.74
CA SER A 118 3.03 14.62 4.26
C SER A 118 2.90 13.99 2.85
N ARG A 119 1.98 14.51 2.02
CA ARG A 119 1.53 13.97 0.71
C ARG A 119 2.54 14.04 -0.45
N LEU A 120 3.81 14.35 -0.20
CA LEU A 120 4.82 14.33 -1.26
C LEU A 120 5.05 12.87 -1.68
N SER A 121 4.77 12.59 -2.97
CA SER A 121 4.88 11.27 -3.57
C SER A 121 6.25 10.64 -3.29
N GLY A 122 6.26 9.50 -2.60
CA GLY A 122 7.47 8.76 -2.21
C GLY A 122 7.85 8.85 -0.74
N HIS A 123 7.16 9.66 0.07
CA HIS A 123 7.37 9.72 1.52
C HIS A 123 6.34 8.86 2.24
N HIS A 124 6.82 7.79 2.88
CA HIS A 124 5.98 6.83 3.60
C HIS A 124 5.77 7.25 5.06
N ILE A 125 4.58 6.99 5.61
CA ILE A 125 4.33 7.13 7.05
C ILE A 125 5.06 6.01 7.77
N ALA A 126 5.99 6.33 8.66
CA ALA A 126 6.69 5.34 9.46
C ALA A 126 5.89 4.94 10.71
N LEU A 127 6.29 3.82 11.29
CA LEU A 127 5.75 3.26 12.52
C LEU A 127 6.80 3.44 13.61
N LEU A 128 6.41 4.09 14.71
CA LEU A 128 7.15 4.08 15.96
C LEU A 128 6.71 2.86 16.78
N GLU A 129 7.61 1.91 16.96
CA GLU A 129 7.37 0.73 17.76
C GLU A 129 7.40 1.04 19.26
N PRO A 130 6.77 0.21 20.12
CA PRO A 130 6.84 0.36 21.57
C PRO A 130 8.26 0.41 22.13
N GLY A 131 9.23 -0.21 21.43
CA GLY A 131 10.65 -0.16 21.78
C GLY A 131 11.35 1.16 21.44
N GLY A 132 10.65 2.15 20.89
CA GLY A 132 11.18 3.47 20.56
C GLY A 132 11.85 3.56 19.18
N ALA A 133 12.03 2.45 18.48
CA ALA A 133 12.57 2.45 17.12
C ALA A 133 11.50 2.85 16.09
N THR A 134 11.91 3.62 15.07
CA THR A 134 11.07 3.90 13.90
C THR A 134 11.42 2.94 12.76
N LYS A 135 10.40 2.46 12.04
CA LYS A 135 10.54 1.62 10.85
C LYS A 135 9.55 2.05 9.76
N GLU A 136 9.90 1.84 8.50
CA GLU A 136 8.92 2.05 7.43
C GLU A 136 7.84 0.96 7.47
N TRP A 137 6.62 1.29 7.05
CA TRP A 137 5.55 0.28 6.98
C TRP A 137 5.83 -0.78 5.91
N THR A 138 6.60 -0.43 4.88
CA THR A 138 7.06 -1.31 3.79
C THR A 138 7.99 -2.42 4.28
N ASP A 139 8.71 -2.19 5.38
CA ASP A 139 9.55 -3.19 6.03
C ASP A 139 8.74 -4.17 6.89
N VAL A 140 7.44 -3.91 7.10
CA VAL A 140 6.54 -4.80 7.84
C VAL A 140 5.89 -5.79 6.87
N PRO A 141 6.02 -7.11 7.10
CA PRO A 141 5.28 -8.08 6.30
C PRO A 141 3.78 -7.77 6.32
N ALA A 142 3.14 -7.75 5.15
CA ALA A 142 1.76 -7.30 4.99
C ALA A 142 0.76 -8.03 5.92
N GLU A 143 0.95 -9.33 6.15
CA GLU A 143 0.15 -10.12 7.10
C GLU A 143 0.29 -9.66 8.57
N ARG A 144 1.43 -9.07 8.95
CA ARG A 144 1.69 -8.53 10.30
C ARG A 144 1.33 -7.05 10.43
N LEU A 145 1.06 -6.38 9.32
CA LEU A 145 0.78 -4.95 9.31
C LEU A 145 -0.41 -4.57 10.20
N PRO A 146 -1.56 -5.28 10.20
CA PRO A 146 -2.68 -4.93 11.10
C PRO A 146 -2.28 -4.90 12.57
N LEU A 147 -1.48 -5.88 13.02
CA LEU A 147 -0.98 -5.91 14.39
C LEU A 147 -0.01 -4.77 14.66
N ALA A 148 0.93 -4.51 13.73
CA ALA A 148 1.87 -3.41 13.86
C ALA A 148 1.17 -2.05 14.01
N LEU A 149 0.11 -1.80 13.22
CA LEU A 149 -0.69 -0.57 13.30
C LEU A 149 -1.41 -0.40 14.64
N VAL A 150 -1.76 -1.50 15.31
CA VAL A 150 -2.37 -1.45 16.66
C VAL A 150 -1.33 -1.10 17.73
N THR A 151 -0.10 -1.60 17.59
CA THR A 151 0.94 -1.45 18.62
C THR A 151 1.83 -0.22 18.43
N SER A 152 1.79 0.41 17.26
CA SER A 152 2.68 1.51 16.91
C SER A 152 2.00 2.87 16.93
N LEU A 153 2.81 3.92 17.01
CA LEU A 153 2.38 5.30 16.77
C LEU A 153 2.85 5.75 15.38
N PRO A 154 2.12 6.65 14.71
CA PRO A 154 2.51 7.09 13.38
C PRO A 154 3.60 8.16 13.45
N VAL A 155 4.54 8.10 12.51
CA VAL A 155 5.66 9.05 12.41
C VAL A 155 5.77 9.55 10.97
N CYS A 156 5.97 10.85 10.79
CA CYS A 156 6.17 11.42 9.46
C CYS A 156 7.54 11.00 8.90
N TRP A 157 7.66 10.96 7.58
CA TRP A 157 8.89 10.58 6.89
C TRP A 157 10.14 11.33 7.39
N ASN A 158 10.05 12.66 7.54
CA ASN A 158 11.18 13.47 7.99
C ASN A 158 11.67 13.07 9.38
N CYS A 159 10.74 12.82 10.31
CA CYS A 159 11.09 12.35 11.65
C CYS A 159 11.66 10.93 11.62
N HIS A 160 11.14 10.05 10.76
CA HIS A 160 11.72 8.71 10.58
C HIS A 160 13.16 8.76 10.06
N VAL A 161 13.41 9.56 9.02
CA VAL A 161 14.77 9.75 8.48
C VAL A 161 15.70 10.32 9.54
N ALA A 162 15.24 11.32 10.30
CA ALA A 162 16.03 11.91 11.38
C ALA A 162 16.36 10.91 12.49
N GLU A 163 15.39 10.10 12.94
CA GLU A 163 15.61 9.05 13.95
C GLU A 163 16.51 7.93 13.43
N THR A 164 16.34 7.53 12.18
CA THR A 164 17.19 6.52 11.55
C THR A 164 18.62 7.02 11.41
N PHE A 165 18.81 8.28 11.02
CA PHE A 165 20.13 8.91 11.00
C PHE A 165 20.77 8.97 12.39
N ARG A 166 20.01 9.42 13.41
CA ARG A 166 20.49 9.45 14.80
C ARG A 166 20.94 8.08 15.31
N ARG A 167 20.21 7.03 14.95
CA ARG A 167 20.52 5.65 15.34
C ARG A 167 21.74 5.09 14.60
N MET A 168 21.87 5.35 13.30
CA MET A 168 22.93 4.76 12.47
C MET A 168 24.24 5.55 12.51
N HIS A 169 24.17 6.86 12.71
CA HIS A 169 25.30 7.77 12.71
C HIS A 169 25.30 8.70 13.94
N PRO A 170 25.24 8.17 15.17
CA PRO A 170 25.22 8.99 16.39
C PRO A 170 26.42 9.94 16.48
N GLU A 171 27.57 9.57 15.90
CA GLU A 171 28.79 10.37 15.85
C GLU A 171 28.68 11.64 15.02
N LEU A 172 27.69 11.72 14.12
CA LEU A 172 27.44 12.88 13.27
C LEU A 172 26.30 13.76 13.79
N VAL A 173 25.69 13.39 14.91
CA VAL A 173 24.59 14.13 15.53
C VAL A 173 25.17 15.10 16.54
N THR A 174 24.86 16.38 16.36
CA THR A 174 25.12 17.40 17.37
C THR A 174 23.79 17.85 17.95
N ASP A 175 23.56 17.57 19.23
CA ASP A 175 22.42 18.15 19.95
C ASP A 175 22.67 19.63 20.21
N ARG A 176 21.61 20.42 20.06
CA ARG A 176 21.67 21.84 20.39
C ARG A 176 21.31 21.99 21.87
N ASP A 177 22.26 22.46 22.68
CA ASP A 177 21.99 22.80 24.07
C ASP A 177 20.94 23.93 24.16
N GLU A 178 19.83 23.68 24.85
CA GLU A 178 18.76 24.67 25.09
C GLU A 178 19.28 25.96 25.74
N ALA A 179 20.43 25.90 26.44
CA ALA A 179 21.06 27.03 27.11
C ALA A 179 21.54 28.16 26.16
N THR A 180 21.59 27.93 24.84
CA THR A 180 22.07 28.93 23.87
C THR A 180 20.97 29.67 23.10
N VAL A 181 19.69 29.40 23.37
CA VAL A 181 18.59 30.12 22.70
C VAL A 181 18.23 31.38 23.51
N HIS A 182 19.10 32.40 23.46
CA HIS A 182 18.68 33.76 23.78
C HIS A 182 17.76 34.26 22.66
N VAL A 183 16.46 34.08 22.83
CA VAL A 183 15.45 34.67 21.96
C VAL A 183 15.48 36.18 22.17
N HIS A 184 16.07 36.92 21.22
CA HIS A 184 15.75 38.34 21.05
C HIS A 184 14.27 38.44 20.65
N ARG A 185 13.40 38.55 21.64
CA ARG A 185 12.02 38.97 21.49
C ARG A 185 12.07 40.49 21.27
N GLY A 186 12.07 40.91 20.02
CA GLY A 186 11.93 42.31 19.64
C GLY A 186 10.51 42.78 19.91
N ASP A 187 10.44 43.99 20.46
CA ASP A 187 9.25 44.78 20.78
C ASP A 187 8.42 45.17 19.54
#